data_AF-A0A8R1IZ13-F1
#
_entry.id   AF-A0A8R1IZ13-F1
#
_cell.length_a   1.000
_cell.length_b   1.000
_cell.length_c   1.000
_cell.angle_alpha   90.00
_cell.angle_beta   90.00
_cell.angle_gamma   90.00
#
_symmetry.space_group_name_H-M   'P 1'
#
loop_
_entity.id
_entity.type
_entity.pdbx_description
1 polymer ?
#
loop_
_entity_poly.entity_id
_entity_poly.type
_entity_poly.pdbx_seq_one_letter_code
_entity_poly.pdbx_strand_id
1 'polypeptide(L)'
;MTKKNFFRREFNLPQNAIDGLRNAITACDRPVKQLQNEADQLANRLEQRRFPESPENLKKVRDEVKRKLKSGKRDEISDFDKEAFGGKVQEAQQYELRNEVDKIMKKASFNWKPLEITTKEGAGAYSLARLAPNYAEIARCLEEIPEDFQPETVLDYGSGSAAGFWAVNQRWPMAKEVTMVDISDAMTKFAMDSLRKNQTSPDPTGKPFVHDNINFRRHLLPSLNTTYDVVLAHRVLSEIGSSETRLQLIESLWKRTNRFLILIESAQSSAFGGILEARDFLLTQGTTVDYRKLLIDLEEKVMLSPKVVRIVEDYNLSDYEKFVMLKEAIPAGETLPTMLPTA
;
A
#
# COMPACT_ATOMS: atom_id res chain seq x y z
N MET A 1 -5.54 -37.06 6.25
CA MET A 1 -5.09 -35.67 6.46
C MET A 1 -3.74 -35.69 7.14
N THR A 2 -2.66 -35.60 6.36
CA THR A 2 -1.28 -35.48 6.86
C THR A 2 -1.10 -34.10 7.47
N LYS A 3 -0.81 -34.03 8.77
CA LYS A 3 -0.37 -32.79 9.43
C LYS A 3 0.92 -32.34 8.74
N LYS A 4 0.85 -31.31 7.89
CA LYS A 4 2.04 -30.56 7.46
C LYS A 4 2.66 -30.00 8.74
N ASN A 5 3.81 -30.54 9.15
CA ASN A 5 4.64 -29.90 10.16
C ASN A 5 4.99 -28.50 9.65
N PHE A 6 4.39 -27.47 10.24
CA PHE A 6 4.82 -26.09 10.06
C PHE A 6 6.18 -25.93 10.74
N PHE A 7 7.24 -26.41 10.10
CA PHE A 7 8.55 -25.85 10.38
C PHE A 7 8.45 -24.36 10.10
N ARG A 8 8.76 -23.55 11.11
CA ARG A 8 8.85 -22.10 10.97
C ARG A 8 9.97 -21.84 9.98
N ARG A 9 9.65 -21.66 8.69
CA ARG A 9 10.65 -21.32 7.67
C ARG A 9 11.22 -19.96 8.05
N GLU A 10 12.54 -19.90 8.13
CA GLU A 10 13.27 -18.65 8.34
C GLU A 10 13.61 -18.05 6.99
N PHE A 11 13.22 -16.79 6.79
CA PHE A 11 13.54 -16.03 5.59
C PHE A 11 14.73 -15.12 5.88
N ASN A 12 15.93 -15.71 5.83
CA ASN A 12 17.17 -14.98 6.07
C ASN A 12 17.58 -14.19 4.81
N LEU A 13 18.07 -12.97 5.02
CA LEU A 13 18.60 -12.13 3.93
C LEU A 13 19.76 -12.86 3.22
N PRO A 14 19.86 -12.76 1.89
CA PRO A 14 21.04 -13.21 1.16
C PRO A 14 22.29 -12.48 1.63
N GLN A 15 23.45 -13.15 1.64
CA GLN A 15 24.71 -12.56 2.10
C GLN A 15 25.07 -11.26 1.34
N ASN A 16 24.82 -11.24 0.02
CA ASN A 16 25.03 -10.05 -0.81
C ASN A 16 24.18 -8.85 -0.35
N ALA A 17 22.97 -9.08 0.15
CA ALA A 17 22.11 -8.02 0.69
C ALA A 17 22.69 -7.41 1.97
N ILE A 18 23.22 -8.29 2.84
CA ILE A 18 23.88 -7.88 4.09
C ILE A 18 25.14 -7.06 3.79
N ASP A 19 25.97 -7.54 2.87
CA ASP A 19 27.22 -6.89 2.50
C ASP A 19 26.98 -5.56 1.79
N GLY A 20 25.99 -5.51 0.89
CA GLY A 20 25.56 -4.28 0.22
C GLY A 20 25.06 -3.21 1.18
N LEU A 21 24.17 -3.58 2.10
CA LEU A 21 23.71 -2.67 3.15
C LEU A 21 24.88 -2.18 4.02
N ARG A 22 25.78 -3.09 4.43
CA ARG A 22 26.97 -2.73 5.23
C ARG A 22 27.83 -1.69 4.52
N ASN A 23 28.09 -1.88 3.22
CA ASN A 23 28.87 -0.94 2.42
C ASN A 23 28.20 0.44 2.36
N ALA A 24 26.89 0.48 2.07
CA ALA A 24 26.14 1.73 1.98
C ALA A 24 26.08 2.48 3.31
N ILE A 25 25.90 1.78 4.43
CA ILE A 25 25.90 2.36 5.78
C ILE A 25 27.27 2.90 6.18
N THR A 26 28.35 2.19 5.83
CA THR A 26 29.71 2.63 6.16
C THR A 26 30.11 3.89 5.37
N ALA A 27 29.44 4.14 4.24
CA ALA A 27 29.63 5.35 3.42
C ALA A 27 28.74 6.54 3.86
N CYS A 28 27.98 6.44 4.94
CA CYS A 28 27.28 7.57 5.54
C CYS A 28 28.23 8.41 6.40
N ASP A 29 27.95 9.72 6.51
CA ASP A 29 28.77 10.62 7.34
C ASP A 29 28.52 10.42 8.84
N ARG A 30 27.36 9.85 9.18
CA ARG A 30 26.92 9.61 10.55
C ARG A 30 27.54 8.32 11.12
N PRO A 31 28.00 8.31 12.40
CA PRO A 31 28.56 7.10 13.01
C PRO A 31 27.58 5.92 13.00
N VAL A 32 28.06 4.72 12.70
CA VAL A 32 27.24 3.50 12.57
C VAL A 32 26.37 3.23 13.80
N LYS A 33 26.93 3.43 15.01
CA LYS A 33 26.18 3.24 16.26
C LYS A 33 25.01 4.21 16.41
N GLN A 34 25.17 5.45 15.91
CA GLN A 34 24.09 6.43 15.91
C GLN A 34 23.01 6.06 14.90
N LEU A 35 23.39 5.64 13.69
CA LEU A 35 22.45 5.14 12.68
C LEU A 35 21.65 3.94 13.18
N GLN A 36 22.29 2.99 13.89
CA GLN A 36 21.60 1.86 14.51
C GLN A 36 20.56 2.32 15.53
N ASN A 37 20.91 3.23 16.44
CA ASN A 37 19.95 3.75 17.42
C ASN A 37 18.77 4.48 16.74
N GLU A 38 19.02 5.24 15.68
CA GLU A 38 17.96 5.89 14.89
C GLU A 38 17.07 4.87 14.17
N ALA A 39 17.66 3.78 13.65
CA ALA A 39 16.93 2.67 13.07
C ALA A 39 16.01 2.00 14.09
N ASP A 40 16.49 1.72 15.30
CA ASP A 40 15.69 1.09 16.37
C ASP A 40 14.50 1.98 16.78
N GLN A 41 14.73 3.28 16.91
CA GLN A 41 13.66 4.25 17.19
C GLN A 41 12.65 4.36 16.03
N LEU A 42 13.14 4.29 14.79
CA LEU A 42 12.30 4.33 13.60
C LEU A 42 11.48 3.04 13.46
N ALA A 43 12.05 1.86 13.72
CA ALA A 43 11.36 0.57 13.64
C ALA A 43 10.06 0.57 14.46
N ASN A 44 10.15 1.00 15.73
CA ASN A 44 8.99 1.14 16.63
C ASN A 44 7.91 2.08 16.05
N ARG A 45 8.31 3.20 15.46
CA ARG A 45 7.36 4.13 14.82
C ARG A 45 6.72 3.51 13.57
N LEU A 46 7.50 2.79 12.77
CA LEU A 46 7.03 2.16 11.56
C LEU A 46 6.04 1.00 11.84
N GLU A 47 6.14 0.31 12.98
CA GLU A 47 5.20 -0.75 13.36
C GLU A 47 3.80 -0.24 13.72
N GLN A 48 3.72 1.01 14.19
CA GLN A 48 2.48 1.66 14.58
C GLN A 48 1.79 2.39 13.41
N ARG A 49 2.34 2.29 12.19
CA ARG A 49 1.78 2.88 10.99
C ARG A 49 0.42 2.24 10.70
N ARG A 50 -0.57 3.10 10.44
CA ARG A 50 -1.96 2.74 10.14
C ARG A 50 -2.56 3.81 9.26
N PHE A 51 -3.62 3.48 8.51
CA PHE A 51 -4.37 4.48 7.75
C PHE A 51 -4.87 5.62 8.65
N PRO A 52 -5.05 6.84 8.10
CA PRO A 52 -5.76 7.87 8.83
C PRO A 52 -7.18 7.42 9.14
N GLU A 53 -7.67 7.79 10.31
CA GLU A 53 -9.07 7.55 10.68
C GLU A 53 -10.01 8.37 9.82
N SER A 54 -11.17 7.79 9.47
CA SER A 54 -12.15 8.50 8.65
C SER A 54 -12.71 9.73 9.40
N PRO A 55 -13.02 10.83 8.70
CA PRO A 55 -13.64 12.01 9.32
C PRO A 55 -14.91 11.65 10.12
N GLU A 56 -15.70 10.70 9.65
CA GLU A 56 -16.93 10.23 10.30
C GLU A 56 -16.62 9.52 11.62
N ASN A 57 -15.63 8.64 11.64
CA ASN A 57 -15.21 7.93 12.86
C ASN A 57 -14.57 8.89 13.86
N LEU A 58 -13.71 9.81 13.39
CA LEU A 58 -13.15 10.86 14.24
C LEU A 58 -14.24 11.72 14.88
N LYS A 59 -15.29 12.06 14.12
CA LYS A 59 -16.46 12.80 14.64
C LYS A 59 -17.21 11.99 15.68
N LYS A 60 -17.52 10.71 15.41
CA LYS A 60 -18.21 9.82 16.37
C LYS A 60 -17.43 9.69 17.67
N VAL A 61 -16.13 9.43 17.60
CA VAL A 61 -15.25 9.32 18.78
C VAL A 61 -15.21 10.66 19.53
N ARG A 62 -15.09 11.77 18.81
CA ARG A 62 -15.10 13.12 19.41
C ARG A 62 -16.40 13.41 20.15
N ASP A 63 -17.54 13.06 19.55
CA ASP A 63 -18.87 13.25 20.15
C ASP A 63 -19.04 12.36 21.39
N GLU A 64 -18.51 11.13 21.36
CA GLU A 64 -18.51 10.23 22.51
C GLU A 64 -17.66 10.77 23.67
N VAL A 65 -16.44 11.24 23.39
CA VAL A 65 -15.56 11.87 24.39
C VAL A 65 -16.23 13.11 24.98
N LYS A 66 -16.82 13.96 24.14
CA LYS A 66 -17.55 15.15 24.58
C LYS A 66 -18.73 14.80 25.48
N ARG A 67 -19.46 13.73 25.17
CA ARG A 67 -20.58 13.22 25.99
C ARG A 67 -20.10 12.74 27.35
N LYS A 68 -19.02 11.93 27.41
CA LYS A 68 -18.43 11.41 28.65
C LYS A 68 -17.92 12.52 29.58
N LEU A 69 -17.27 13.54 29.01
CA LEU A 69 -16.80 14.70 29.79
C LEU A 69 -17.96 15.55 30.34
N LYS A 70 -19.02 15.74 29.54
CA LYS A 70 -20.22 16.47 29.99
C LYS A 70 -21.00 15.74 31.07
N SER A 71 -21.06 14.40 31.02
CA SER A 71 -21.69 13.62 32.10
C SER A 71 -20.90 13.70 33.39
N GLY A 72 -19.56 13.62 33.34
CA GLY A 72 -18.72 13.75 34.54
C GLY A 72 -18.78 15.13 35.19
N LYS A 73 -18.80 16.22 34.41
CA LYS A 73 -18.89 17.60 34.95
C LYS A 73 -20.28 17.98 35.48
N ARG A 74 -21.35 17.26 35.11
CA ARG A 74 -22.70 17.51 35.64
C ARG A 74 -22.84 17.09 37.11
N ASP A 75 -21.99 16.18 37.58
CA ASP A 75 -22.00 15.72 38.97
C ASP A 75 -21.26 16.68 39.93
N GLU A 76 -20.55 17.69 39.40
CA GLU A 76 -19.71 18.62 40.19
C GLU A 76 -20.25 20.07 40.26
N ILE A 77 -21.28 20.43 39.48
CA ILE A 77 -21.75 21.83 39.34
C ILE A 77 -23.12 22.01 40.01
N SER A 78 -23.17 22.86 41.04
CA SER A 78 -24.43 23.27 41.69
C SER A 78 -25.26 24.21 40.78
N ASP A 79 -26.58 24.13 40.87
CA ASP A 79 -27.51 24.93 40.04
C ASP A 79 -27.45 26.46 40.29
N PHE A 80 -26.64 26.92 41.25
CA PHE A 80 -26.54 28.33 41.67
C PHE A 80 -25.73 29.23 40.71
N ASP A 81 -24.96 28.66 39.77
CA ASP A 81 -24.01 29.41 38.92
C ASP A 81 -24.56 29.84 37.55
N LYS A 82 -25.78 29.43 37.17
CA LYS A 82 -26.26 29.57 35.79
C LYS A 82 -26.86 30.94 35.44
N GLU A 83 -27.34 31.72 36.43
CA GLU A 83 -28.16 32.91 36.17
C GLU A 83 -27.40 34.26 36.15
N ALA A 84 -26.15 34.35 36.60
CA ALA A 84 -25.50 35.66 36.81
C ALA A 84 -24.41 36.07 35.77
N PHE A 85 -23.86 35.14 34.97
CA PHE A 85 -22.67 35.41 34.11
C PHE A 85 -22.78 34.85 32.68
N GLY A 86 -23.99 34.83 32.13
CA GLY A 86 -24.44 33.91 31.07
C GLY A 86 -23.64 33.82 29.76
N GLY A 87 -22.96 34.86 29.28
CA GLY A 87 -22.24 34.80 28.00
C GLY A 87 -20.80 34.30 28.13
N LYS A 88 -19.96 35.08 28.82
CA LYS A 88 -18.51 34.87 28.89
C LYS A 88 -18.10 33.61 29.67
N VAL A 89 -18.86 33.24 30.70
CA VAL A 89 -18.59 32.02 31.49
C VAL A 89 -18.93 30.77 30.68
N GLN A 90 -20.02 30.79 29.91
CA GLN A 90 -20.37 29.68 29.02
C GLN A 90 -19.35 29.52 27.89
N GLU A 91 -18.85 30.61 27.31
CA GLU A 91 -17.78 30.58 26.31
C GLU A 91 -16.48 29.99 26.88
N ALA A 92 -16.07 30.39 28.09
CA ALA A 92 -14.90 29.85 28.77
C ALA A 92 -15.04 28.35 29.04
N GLN A 93 -16.19 27.89 29.54
CA GLN A 93 -16.47 26.47 29.77
C GLN A 93 -16.47 25.65 28.47
N GLN A 94 -17.02 26.19 27.38
CA GLN A 94 -16.99 25.53 26.07
C GLN A 94 -15.55 25.43 25.53
N TYR A 95 -14.75 26.48 25.71
CA TYR A 95 -13.34 26.50 25.33
C TYR A 95 -12.52 25.44 26.10
N GLU A 96 -12.71 25.35 27.41
CA GLU A 96 -12.05 24.33 28.24
C GLU A 96 -12.44 22.91 27.83
N LEU A 97 -13.75 22.67 27.65
CA LEU A 97 -14.23 21.37 27.18
C LEU A 97 -13.63 21.01 25.81
N ARG A 98 -13.56 21.97 24.89
CA ARG A 98 -12.93 21.74 23.57
C ARG A 98 -11.46 21.37 23.71
N ASN A 99 -10.70 22.08 24.52
CA ASN A 99 -9.28 21.80 24.75
C ASN A 99 -9.06 20.43 25.39
N GLU A 100 -9.92 20.04 26.32
CA GLU A 100 -9.87 18.73 26.98
C GLU A 100 -10.18 17.59 26.00
N VAL A 101 -11.24 17.75 25.19
CA VAL A 101 -11.55 16.84 24.08
C VAL A 101 -10.36 16.74 23.13
N ASP A 102 -9.78 17.86 22.68
CA ASP A 102 -8.66 17.86 21.74
C ASP A 102 -7.40 17.18 22.35
N LYS A 103 -7.15 17.32 23.66
CA LYS A 103 -6.07 16.61 24.36
C LYS A 103 -6.29 15.09 24.38
N ILE A 104 -7.51 14.64 24.65
CA ILE A 104 -7.86 13.21 24.65
C ILE A 104 -7.75 12.64 23.23
N MET A 105 -8.31 13.34 22.24
CA MET A 105 -8.25 12.94 20.84
C MET A 105 -6.80 12.82 20.36
N LYS A 106 -5.91 13.75 20.72
CA LYS A 106 -4.47 13.67 20.36
C LYS A 106 -3.76 12.45 20.92
N LYS A 107 -4.21 11.91 22.06
CA LYS A 107 -3.64 10.70 22.68
C LYS A 107 -4.27 9.42 22.11
N ALA A 108 -5.56 9.46 21.79
CA ALA A 108 -6.32 8.30 21.32
C ALA A 108 -6.17 8.06 19.80
N SER A 109 -6.17 9.13 19.01
CA SER A 109 -6.11 9.07 17.55
C SER A 109 -4.67 8.99 17.05
N PHE A 110 -4.46 8.20 16.00
CA PHE A 110 -3.20 8.25 15.26
C PHE A 110 -3.03 9.63 14.62
N ASN A 111 -1.88 10.26 14.86
CA ASN A 111 -1.51 11.42 14.08
C ASN A 111 -0.80 10.96 12.80
N TRP A 112 -1.60 10.56 11.80
CA TRP A 112 -1.06 10.15 10.51
C TRP A 112 -0.30 11.31 9.86
N LYS A 113 0.94 11.05 9.45
CA LYS A 113 1.76 11.96 8.67
C LYS A 113 2.50 11.17 7.59
N PRO A 114 2.72 11.76 6.40
CA PRO A 114 3.59 11.16 5.39
C PRO A 114 4.95 10.81 5.99
N LEU A 115 5.49 9.63 5.66
CA LEU A 115 6.88 9.34 5.97
C LEU A 115 7.77 10.01 4.96
N GLU A 116 8.41 11.07 5.40
CA GLU A 116 9.38 11.80 4.60
C GLU A 116 10.79 11.33 4.98
N ILE A 117 11.42 10.59 4.07
CA ILE A 117 12.84 10.28 4.13
C ILE A 117 13.53 11.04 3.01
N THR A 118 14.29 12.06 3.38
CA THR A 118 14.89 13.01 2.44
C THR A 118 16.41 13.04 2.51
N THR A 119 17.02 12.38 3.49
CA THR A 119 18.48 12.34 3.69
C THR A 119 19.03 10.93 3.50
N LYS A 120 20.32 10.84 3.12
CA LYS A 120 21.03 9.56 2.99
C LYS A 120 21.03 8.78 4.31
N GLU A 121 21.29 9.46 5.42
CA GLU A 121 21.29 8.87 6.76
C GLU A 121 19.91 8.38 7.17
N GLY A 122 18.86 9.13 6.84
CA GLY A 122 17.47 8.71 7.08
C GLY A 122 17.12 7.45 6.29
N ALA A 123 17.55 7.37 5.03
CA ALA A 123 17.39 6.19 4.19
C ALA A 123 18.20 4.99 4.71
N GLY A 124 19.41 5.24 5.24
CA GLY A 124 20.22 4.24 5.92
C GLY A 124 19.56 3.70 7.18
N ALA A 125 19.05 4.58 8.05
CA ALA A 125 18.32 4.19 9.25
C ALA A 125 17.05 3.40 8.92
N TYR A 126 16.29 3.80 7.89
CA TYR A 126 15.14 3.03 7.40
C TYR A 126 15.56 1.66 6.89
N SER A 127 16.62 1.58 6.08
CA SER A 127 17.09 0.32 5.50
C SER A 127 17.60 -0.64 6.57
N LEU A 128 18.31 -0.16 7.60
CA LEU A 128 18.67 -0.95 8.79
C LEU A 128 17.43 -1.47 9.52
N ALA A 129 16.41 -0.64 9.68
CA ALA A 129 15.18 -1.02 10.38
C ALA A 129 14.30 -2.00 9.59
N ARG A 130 14.34 -1.96 8.26
CA ARG A 130 13.31 -2.58 7.41
C ARG A 130 13.80 -3.57 6.37
N LEU A 131 15.07 -3.61 5.98
CA LEU A 131 15.53 -4.52 4.92
C LEU A 131 15.20 -5.99 5.25
N ALA A 132 15.59 -6.49 6.43
CA ALA A 132 15.36 -7.89 6.79
C ALA A 132 13.88 -8.23 7.02
N PRO A 133 13.10 -7.45 7.81
CA PRO A 133 11.67 -7.71 7.98
C PRO A 133 10.90 -7.64 6.66
N ASN A 134 11.15 -6.62 5.82
CA ASN A 134 10.46 -6.48 4.54
C ASN A 134 10.79 -7.65 3.61
N TYR A 135 12.06 -8.07 3.54
CA TYR A 135 12.47 -9.22 2.74
C TYR A 135 11.74 -10.48 3.19
N ALA A 136 11.65 -10.73 4.50
CA ALA A 136 11.00 -11.91 5.04
C ALA A 136 9.49 -11.94 4.73
N GLU A 137 8.81 -10.79 4.87
CA GLU A 137 7.40 -10.64 4.54
C GLU A 137 7.15 -10.90 3.05
N ILE A 138 7.96 -10.30 2.17
CA ILE A 138 7.82 -10.46 0.72
C ILE A 138 8.15 -11.89 0.31
N ALA A 139 9.29 -12.44 0.73
CA ALA A 139 9.70 -13.79 0.39
C ALA A 139 8.67 -14.84 0.82
N ARG A 140 8.07 -14.67 2.01
CA ARG A 140 6.96 -15.52 2.47
C ARG A 140 5.77 -15.47 1.51
N CYS A 141 5.36 -14.30 1.05
CA CYS A 141 4.27 -14.17 0.07
C CYS A 141 4.62 -14.80 -1.28
N LEU A 142 5.87 -14.63 -1.75
CA LEU A 142 6.31 -15.20 -3.03
C LEU A 142 6.35 -16.74 -3.04
N GLU A 143 6.43 -17.40 -1.88
CA GLU A 143 6.32 -18.87 -1.78
C GLU A 143 4.91 -19.39 -2.13
N GLU A 144 3.87 -18.57 -2.02
CA GLU A 144 2.50 -18.98 -2.40
C GLU A 144 2.28 -18.99 -3.91
N ILE A 145 3.19 -18.37 -4.68
CA ILE A 145 3.15 -18.41 -6.14
C ILE A 145 3.66 -19.79 -6.61
N PRO A 146 3.04 -20.42 -7.64
CA PRO A 146 3.44 -21.75 -8.11
C PRO A 146 4.96 -21.89 -8.35
N GLU A 147 5.54 -23.02 -7.95
CA GLU A 147 6.98 -23.25 -8.04
C GLU A 147 7.54 -23.26 -9.46
N ASP A 148 6.71 -23.58 -10.45
CA ASP A 148 7.03 -23.59 -11.87
C ASP A 148 6.84 -22.22 -12.56
N PHE A 149 6.30 -21.22 -11.86
CA PHE A 149 6.14 -19.89 -12.41
C PHE A 149 7.45 -19.08 -12.34
N GLN A 150 7.88 -18.56 -13.49
CA GLN A 150 9.04 -17.68 -13.63
C GLN A 150 8.63 -16.43 -14.45
N PRO A 151 8.56 -15.25 -13.83
CA PRO A 151 8.25 -14.02 -14.56
C PRO A 151 9.45 -13.55 -15.38
N GLU A 152 9.18 -12.87 -16.50
CA GLU A 152 10.19 -12.14 -17.25
C GLU A 152 10.36 -10.72 -16.70
N THR A 153 9.27 -10.07 -16.30
CA THR A 153 9.28 -8.67 -15.87
C THR A 153 8.61 -8.50 -14.50
N VAL A 154 9.26 -7.73 -13.61
CA VAL A 154 8.75 -7.44 -12.27
C VAL A 154 8.76 -5.93 -12.02
N LEU A 155 7.67 -5.40 -11.47
CA LEU A 155 7.56 -4.05 -10.94
C LEU A 155 7.48 -4.10 -9.42
N ASP A 156 8.40 -3.43 -8.73
CA ASP A 156 8.38 -3.22 -7.28
C ASP A 156 8.02 -1.75 -7.01
N TYR A 157 6.76 -1.48 -6.68
CA TYR A 157 6.24 -0.14 -6.40
C TYR A 157 6.33 0.18 -4.91
N GLY A 158 6.94 1.33 -4.58
CA GLY A 158 7.33 1.65 -3.21
C GLY A 158 8.54 0.83 -2.75
N SER A 159 9.50 0.62 -3.67
CA SER A 159 10.61 -0.33 -3.48
C SER A 159 11.49 -0.06 -2.24
N GLY A 160 11.49 1.16 -1.70
CA GLY A 160 12.07 1.50 -0.41
C GLY A 160 13.53 1.06 -0.26
N SER A 161 13.78 0.14 0.66
CA SER A 161 15.12 -0.40 0.96
C SER A 161 15.61 -1.46 -0.04
N ALA A 162 14.90 -1.67 -1.16
CA ALA A 162 15.13 -2.75 -2.13
C ALA A 162 14.97 -4.18 -1.58
N ALA A 163 14.18 -4.34 -0.51
CA ALA A 163 13.88 -5.66 0.03
C ALA A 163 13.15 -6.56 -0.97
N GLY A 164 12.24 -5.96 -1.77
CA GLY A 164 11.50 -6.65 -2.83
C GLY A 164 12.43 -7.22 -3.90
N PHE A 165 13.43 -6.44 -4.33
CA PHE A 165 14.45 -6.91 -5.25
C PHE A 165 15.14 -8.19 -4.76
N TRP A 166 15.61 -8.22 -3.50
CA TRP A 166 16.30 -9.40 -2.96
C TRP A 166 15.40 -10.63 -2.88
N ALA A 167 14.13 -10.46 -2.49
CA ALA A 167 13.16 -11.55 -2.45
C ALA A 167 12.82 -12.07 -3.86
N VAL A 168 12.62 -11.17 -4.81
CA VAL A 168 12.38 -11.48 -6.23
C VAL A 168 13.58 -12.22 -6.82
N ASN A 169 14.80 -11.72 -6.62
CA ASN A 169 16.00 -12.35 -7.14
C ASN A 169 16.23 -13.75 -6.54
N GLN A 170 15.90 -13.95 -5.25
CA GLN A 170 15.99 -15.25 -4.60
C GLN A 170 14.94 -16.25 -5.15
N ARG A 171 13.71 -15.79 -5.41
CA ARG A 171 12.61 -16.63 -5.91
C ARG A 171 12.73 -16.91 -7.41
N TRP A 172 13.14 -15.90 -8.18
CA TRP A 172 13.08 -15.82 -9.63
C TRP A 172 14.39 -15.28 -10.21
N PRO A 173 15.51 -16.03 -10.07
CA PRO A 173 16.83 -15.57 -10.50
C PRO A 173 16.95 -15.33 -12.01
N MET A 174 16.00 -15.83 -12.80
CA MET A 174 15.95 -15.70 -14.26
C MET A 174 15.01 -14.59 -14.75
N ALA A 175 14.49 -13.74 -13.85
CA ALA A 175 13.73 -12.56 -14.27
C ALA A 175 14.63 -11.70 -15.18
N LYS A 176 14.09 -11.20 -16.29
CA LYS A 176 14.87 -10.42 -17.27
C LYS A 176 14.97 -8.96 -16.88
N GLU A 177 13.96 -8.44 -16.19
CA GLU A 177 13.90 -7.04 -15.77
C GLU A 177 13.20 -6.89 -14.42
N VAL A 178 13.82 -6.10 -13.54
CA VAL A 178 13.19 -5.62 -12.31
C VAL A 178 13.16 -4.09 -12.32
N THR A 179 11.96 -3.53 -12.44
CA THR A 179 11.72 -2.10 -12.31
C THR A 179 11.33 -1.76 -10.88
N MET A 180 12.10 -0.88 -10.24
CA MET A 180 11.87 -0.39 -8.89
C MET A 180 11.39 1.06 -8.94
N VAL A 181 10.25 1.34 -8.33
CA VAL A 181 9.66 2.68 -8.27
C VAL A 181 9.60 3.16 -6.83
N ASP A 182 10.18 4.31 -6.52
CA ASP A 182 10.01 4.96 -5.21
C ASP A 182 10.03 6.49 -5.35
N ILE A 183 9.11 7.17 -4.67
CA ILE A 183 9.00 8.64 -4.74
C ILE A 183 10.16 9.36 -4.04
N SER A 184 10.80 8.72 -3.06
CA SER A 184 11.93 9.29 -2.33
C SER A 184 13.22 9.10 -3.12
N ASP A 185 13.81 10.23 -3.52
CA ASP A 185 15.12 10.27 -4.16
C ASP A 185 16.23 9.75 -3.22
N ALA A 186 16.14 10.05 -1.93
CA ALA A 186 17.10 9.57 -0.93
C ALA A 186 17.02 8.04 -0.75
N MET A 187 15.81 7.48 -0.67
CA MET A 187 15.60 6.03 -0.61
C MET A 187 16.12 5.35 -1.88
N THR A 188 15.76 5.87 -3.05
CA THR A 188 16.18 5.33 -4.34
C THR A 188 17.70 5.28 -4.47
N LYS A 189 18.39 6.38 -4.15
CA LYS A 189 19.86 6.45 -4.19
C LYS A 189 20.50 5.51 -3.18
N PHE A 190 19.98 5.45 -1.96
CA PHE A 190 20.50 4.55 -0.93
C PHE A 190 20.31 3.07 -1.31
N ALA A 191 19.17 2.72 -1.92
CA ALA A 191 18.91 1.41 -2.46
C ALA A 191 19.91 1.05 -3.59
N MET A 192 20.17 1.97 -4.53
CA MET A 192 21.20 1.78 -5.56
C MET A 192 22.57 1.49 -4.94
N ASP A 193 22.98 2.28 -3.95
CA ASP A 193 24.26 2.09 -3.25
C ASP A 193 24.32 0.73 -2.51
N SER A 194 23.20 0.31 -1.91
CA SER A 194 23.06 -0.99 -1.23
C SER A 194 23.05 -2.18 -2.20
N LEU A 195 22.75 -1.96 -3.48
CA LEU A 195 22.73 -3.00 -4.51
C LEU A 195 24.04 -3.10 -5.31
N ARG A 196 25.01 -2.21 -5.08
CA ARG A 196 26.30 -2.19 -5.77
C ARG A 196 27.38 -2.93 -5.00
N LYS A 197 28.27 -3.61 -5.74
CA LYS A 197 29.52 -4.13 -5.17
C LYS A 197 30.38 -2.99 -4.64
N ASN A 198 31.15 -3.24 -3.58
CA ASN A 198 32.03 -2.25 -3.00
C ASN A 198 33.02 -1.72 -4.07
N GLN A 199 33.26 -0.40 -4.09
CA GLN A 199 34.19 0.24 -5.03
C GLN A 199 35.64 -0.21 -4.86
N THR A 200 35.97 -0.89 -3.76
CA THR A 200 37.30 -1.49 -3.52
C THR A 200 37.44 -2.91 -4.11
N SER A 201 36.38 -3.48 -4.70
CA SER A 201 36.51 -4.73 -5.45
C SER A 201 37.25 -4.47 -6.77
N PRO A 202 38.05 -5.42 -7.28
CA PRO A 202 38.82 -5.26 -8.52
C PRO A 202 37.97 -5.15 -9.80
N ASP A 203 36.64 -5.14 -9.68
CA ASP A 203 35.70 -4.83 -10.74
C ASP A 203 35.27 -3.35 -10.67
N PRO A 204 35.90 -2.44 -11.43
CA PRO A 204 35.62 -1.00 -11.41
C PRO A 204 34.33 -0.63 -12.16
N THR A 205 33.56 -1.61 -12.65
CA THR A 205 32.41 -1.34 -13.54
C THR A 205 31.17 -0.82 -12.80
N GLY A 206 31.15 -0.85 -11.47
CA GLY A 206 29.99 -0.38 -10.67
C GLY A 206 28.73 -1.23 -10.84
N LYS A 207 28.89 -2.48 -11.31
CA LYS A 207 27.78 -3.41 -11.55
C LYS A 207 27.04 -3.81 -10.27
N PRO A 208 25.72 -4.07 -10.35
CA PRO A 208 24.95 -4.61 -9.22
C PRO A 208 25.50 -5.96 -8.73
N PHE A 209 25.15 -6.34 -7.49
CA PHE A 209 25.57 -7.64 -6.92
C PHE A 209 25.12 -8.84 -7.74
N VAL A 210 23.92 -8.77 -8.36
CA VAL A 210 23.28 -9.97 -8.91
C VAL A 210 22.65 -9.79 -10.30
N HIS A 211 22.13 -8.62 -10.65
CA HIS A 211 21.29 -8.46 -11.84
C HIS A 211 21.66 -7.20 -12.65
N ASP A 212 21.90 -7.35 -13.96
CA ASP A 212 22.37 -6.24 -14.81
C ASP A 212 21.24 -5.32 -15.30
N ASN A 213 19.99 -5.79 -15.36
CA ASN A 213 18.83 -5.02 -15.86
C ASN A 213 17.88 -4.59 -14.73
N ILE A 214 18.39 -3.79 -13.80
CA ILE A 214 17.62 -3.16 -12.72
C ILE A 214 17.32 -1.72 -13.11
N ASN A 215 16.03 -1.37 -13.19
CA ASN A 215 15.58 -0.03 -13.60
C ASN A 215 14.99 0.71 -12.40
N PHE A 216 15.63 1.80 -11.98
CA PHE A 216 15.10 2.65 -10.90
C PHE A 216 14.35 3.84 -11.48
N ARG A 217 13.18 4.15 -10.92
CA ARG A 217 12.35 5.28 -11.33
C ARG A 217 11.73 5.97 -10.12
N ARG A 218 11.46 7.27 -10.24
CA ARG A 218 10.71 8.02 -9.21
C ARG A 218 9.20 7.89 -9.34
N HIS A 219 8.73 7.63 -10.55
CA HIS A 219 7.31 7.55 -10.88
C HIS A 219 7.06 6.41 -11.85
N LEU A 220 5.82 5.90 -11.85
CA LEU A 220 5.35 4.97 -12.87
C LEU A 220 5.46 5.60 -14.26
N LEU A 221 5.66 4.76 -15.28
CA LEU A 221 5.60 5.20 -16.67
C LEU A 221 4.19 5.71 -16.98
N PRO A 222 4.00 6.90 -17.59
CA PRO A 222 2.66 7.40 -17.88
C PRO A 222 1.84 6.45 -18.77
N SER A 223 2.50 5.77 -19.71
CA SER A 223 1.87 4.78 -20.58
C SER A 223 1.43 3.55 -19.81
N LEU A 224 0.17 3.15 -19.97
CA LEU A 224 -0.38 1.90 -19.44
C LEU A 224 -0.07 0.68 -20.35
N ASN A 225 0.54 0.89 -21.52
CA ASN A 225 0.93 -0.19 -22.43
C ASN A 225 2.12 -1.00 -21.89
N THR A 226 2.87 -0.44 -20.94
CA THR A 226 3.95 -1.17 -20.26
C THR A 226 3.37 -1.92 -19.07
N THR A 227 3.26 -3.24 -19.23
CA THR A 227 2.79 -4.17 -18.20
C THR A 227 3.94 -5.07 -17.71
N TYR A 228 3.74 -5.70 -16.57
CA TYR A 228 4.70 -6.55 -15.88
C TYR A 228 4.05 -7.87 -15.52
N ASP A 229 4.80 -8.97 -15.56
CA ASP A 229 4.29 -10.27 -15.12
C ASP A 229 3.90 -10.25 -13.65
N VAL A 230 4.74 -9.61 -12.81
CA VAL A 230 4.46 -9.44 -11.39
C VAL A 230 4.56 -7.96 -11.02
N VAL A 231 3.54 -7.47 -10.32
CA VAL A 231 3.55 -6.15 -9.68
C VAL A 231 3.48 -6.35 -8.17
N LEU A 232 4.46 -5.82 -7.44
CA LEU A 232 4.56 -5.86 -5.99
C LEU A 232 4.31 -4.44 -5.43
N ALA A 233 3.49 -4.34 -4.39
CA ALA A 233 3.38 -3.15 -3.56
C ALA A 233 3.42 -3.57 -2.08
N HIS A 234 4.51 -3.20 -1.39
CA HIS A 234 4.77 -3.58 0.01
C HIS A 234 4.73 -2.36 0.93
N ARG A 235 3.78 -2.33 1.87
CA ARG A 235 3.60 -1.28 2.89
C ARG A 235 3.45 0.13 2.30
N VAL A 236 2.75 0.22 1.17
CA VAL A 236 2.54 1.47 0.42
C VAL A 236 1.18 2.08 0.69
N LEU A 237 0.14 1.27 0.88
CA LEU A 237 -1.22 1.77 1.00
C LEU A 237 -1.35 2.63 2.27
N SER A 238 -0.75 2.20 3.38
CA SER A 238 -0.77 2.96 4.64
C SER A 238 -0.11 4.35 4.54
N GLU A 239 0.67 4.59 3.48
CA GLU A 239 1.37 5.84 3.18
C GLU A 239 0.52 6.83 2.37
N ILE A 240 -0.70 6.43 2.00
CA ILE A 240 -1.63 7.24 1.22
C ILE A 240 -2.87 7.48 2.06
N GLY A 241 -3.01 8.73 2.52
CA GLY A 241 -4.07 9.10 3.45
C GLY A 241 -5.48 9.01 2.84
N SER A 242 -5.64 9.39 1.57
CA SER A 242 -6.93 9.37 0.88
C SER A 242 -7.29 7.97 0.39
N SER A 243 -8.52 7.50 0.68
CA SER A 243 -9.05 6.25 0.12
C SER A 243 -9.14 6.30 -1.41
N GLU A 244 -9.66 7.40 -1.95
CA GLU A 244 -9.76 7.61 -3.40
C GLU A 244 -8.38 7.48 -4.08
N THR A 245 -7.35 8.15 -3.55
CA THR A 245 -5.99 8.07 -4.11
C THR A 245 -5.39 6.67 -3.99
N ARG A 246 -5.74 5.90 -2.94
CA ARG A 246 -5.32 4.49 -2.82
C ARG A 246 -5.96 3.65 -3.91
N LEU A 247 -7.26 3.79 -4.14
CA LEU A 247 -7.98 3.05 -5.16
C LEU A 247 -7.48 3.40 -6.57
N GLN A 248 -7.20 4.68 -6.85
CA GLN A 248 -6.56 5.12 -8.09
C GLN A 248 -5.17 4.49 -8.29
N LEU A 249 -4.37 4.37 -7.23
CA LEU A 249 -3.09 3.66 -7.29
C LEU A 249 -3.31 2.16 -7.58
N ILE A 250 -4.23 1.52 -6.86
CA ILE A 250 -4.53 0.08 -7.03
C ILE A 250 -4.99 -0.19 -8.47
N GLU A 251 -5.87 0.64 -9.02
CA GLU A 251 -6.28 0.59 -10.43
C GLU A 251 -5.08 0.71 -11.37
N SER A 252 -4.19 1.69 -11.13
CA SER A 252 -3.01 1.91 -11.96
C SER A 252 -2.04 0.72 -11.94
N LEU A 253 -1.82 0.11 -10.76
CA LEU A 253 -0.98 -1.07 -10.61
C LEU A 253 -1.61 -2.30 -11.26
N TRP A 254 -2.92 -2.49 -11.08
CA TRP A 254 -3.64 -3.60 -11.68
C TRP A 254 -3.63 -3.54 -13.21
N LYS A 255 -3.86 -2.37 -13.81
CA LYS A 255 -3.76 -2.18 -15.28
C LYS A 255 -2.37 -2.48 -15.85
N ARG A 256 -1.34 -2.54 -15.00
CA ARG A 256 0.05 -2.87 -15.36
C ARG A 256 0.41 -4.32 -15.05
N THR A 257 -0.54 -5.13 -14.60
CA THR A 257 -0.28 -6.51 -14.15
C THR A 257 -0.72 -7.51 -15.22
N ASN A 258 0.17 -8.41 -15.64
CA ASN A 258 -0.16 -9.52 -16.54
C ASN A 258 -0.54 -10.80 -15.78
N ARG A 259 0.16 -11.13 -14.68
CA ARG A 259 -0.01 -12.42 -13.98
C ARG A 259 -0.40 -12.25 -12.51
N PHE A 260 0.40 -11.52 -11.73
CA PHE A 260 0.16 -11.38 -10.28
C PHE A 260 0.33 -9.93 -9.80
N LEU A 261 -0.72 -9.42 -9.14
CA LEU A 261 -0.64 -8.21 -8.32
C LEU A 261 -0.53 -8.65 -6.86
N ILE A 262 0.56 -8.29 -6.21
CA ILE A 262 0.88 -8.70 -4.84
C ILE A 262 0.84 -7.46 -3.95
N LEU A 263 -0.19 -7.37 -3.11
CA LEU A 263 -0.36 -6.31 -2.12
C LEU A 263 -0.02 -6.85 -0.74
N ILE A 264 0.98 -6.26 -0.08
CA ILE A 264 1.41 -6.68 1.25
C ILE A 264 1.37 -5.46 2.17
N GLU A 265 0.73 -5.61 3.32
CA GLU A 265 0.56 -4.54 4.29
C GLU A 265 0.87 -5.03 5.71
N SER A 266 0.91 -4.10 6.66
CA SER A 266 1.15 -4.43 8.06
C SER A 266 0.07 -5.35 8.66
N ALA A 267 0.39 -6.02 9.77
CA ALA A 267 -0.56 -6.84 10.52
C ALA A 267 -1.60 -6.03 11.33
N GLN A 268 -1.68 -4.71 11.14
CA GLN A 268 -2.64 -3.85 11.83
C GLN A 268 -4.05 -4.08 11.29
N SER A 269 -5.06 -3.98 12.16
CA SER A 269 -6.47 -4.16 11.76
C SER A 269 -6.91 -3.19 10.65
N SER A 270 -6.47 -1.93 10.73
CA SER A 270 -6.73 -0.93 9.70
C SER A 270 -6.08 -1.31 8.37
N ALA A 271 -4.82 -1.78 8.40
CA ALA A 271 -4.07 -2.26 7.24
C ALA A 271 -4.79 -3.43 6.54
N PHE A 272 -5.29 -4.39 7.32
CA PHE A 272 -6.13 -5.47 6.81
C PHE A 272 -7.41 -4.96 6.15
N GLY A 273 -8.09 -3.98 6.76
CA GLY A 273 -9.25 -3.32 6.17
C GLY A 273 -8.95 -2.68 4.80
N GLY A 274 -7.80 -2.03 4.64
CA GLY A 274 -7.39 -1.46 3.35
C GLY A 274 -7.08 -2.52 2.28
N ILE A 275 -6.56 -3.69 2.66
CA ILE A 275 -6.39 -4.82 1.73
C ILE A 275 -7.75 -5.38 1.29
N LEU A 276 -8.73 -5.47 2.20
CA LEU A 276 -10.09 -5.85 1.84
C LEU A 276 -10.76 -4.82 0.92
N GLU A 277 -10.60 -3.53 1.20
CA GLU A 277 -11.06 -2.42 0.32
C GLU A 277 -10.47 -2.58 -1.09
N ALA A 278 -9.16 -2.82 -1.20
CA ALA A 278 -8.48 -3.05 -2.47
C ALA A 278 -9.01 -4.30 -3.20
N ARG A 279 -9.19 -5.41 -2.48
CA ARG A 279 -9.72 -6.66 -3.02
C ARG A 279 -11.12 -6.48 -3.57
N ASP A 280 -12.01 -5.90 -2.77
CA ASP A 280 -13.41 -5.74 -3.15
C ASP A 280 -13.52 -4.78 -4.34
N PHE A 281 -12.74 -3.69 -4.35
CA PHE A 281 -12.62 -2.80 -5.51
C PHE A 281 -12.16 -3.55 -6.77
N LEU A 282 -11.08 -4.33 -6.70
CA LEU A 282 -10.60 -5.09 -7.87
C LEU A 282 -11.58 -6.16 -8.35
N LEU A 283 -12.31 -6.81 -7.43
CA LEU A 283 -13.31 -7.80 -7.79
C LEU A 283 -14.50 -7.19 -8.53
N THR A 284 -14.80 -5.89 -8.34
CA THR A 284 -15.82 -5.22 -9.16
C THR A 284 -15.46 -5.23 -10.64
N GLN A 285 -14.17 -5.21 -11.03
CA GLN A 285 -13.77 -5.37 -12.43
C GLN A 285 -14.16 -6.74 -13.00
N GLY A 286 -14.36 -7.76 -12.17
CA GLY A 286 -14.87 -9.04 -12.64
C GLY A 286 -16.32 -8.99 -13.10
N THR A 287 -17.06 -7.92 -12.74
CA THR A 287 -18.53 -7.89 -12.83
C THR A 287 -19.09 -6.60 -13.43
N THR A 288 -18.46 -5.44 -13.22
CA THR A 288 -18.95 -4.18 -13.77
C THR A 288 -18.63 -4.10 -15.26
N VAL A 289 -19.66 -4.13 -16.09
CA VAL A 289 -19.54 -4.12 -17.56
C VAL A 289 -19.39 -2.68 -18.05
N ASP A 290 -18.44 -2.44 -18.95
CA ASP A 290 -18.36 -1.21 -19.72
C ASP A 290 -19.46 -1.25 -20.79
N TYR A 291 -20.64 -0.75 -20.43
CA TYR A 291 -21.80 -0.79 -21.32
C TYR A 291 -21.57 -0.01 -22.62
N ARG A 292 -20.80 1.09 -22.58
CA ARG A 292 -20.52 1.88 -23.78
C ARG A 292 -19.70 1.07 -24.77
N LYS A 293 -18.61 0.47 -24.28
CA LYS A 293 -17.76 -0.38 -25.09
C LYS A 293 -18.52 -1.63 -25.58
N LEU A 294 -19.29 -2.28 -24.70
CA LEU A 294 -20.10 -3.44 -25.08
C LEU A 294 -21.06 -3.13 -26.23
N LEU A 295 -21.80 -2.02 -26.13
CA LEU A 295 -22.79 -1.65 -27.15
C LEU A 295 -22.12 -1.34 -28.49
N ILE A 296 -21.00 -0.60 -28.49
CA ILE A 296 -20.22 -0.31 -29.69
C ILE A 296 -19.69 -1.61 -30.31
N ASP A 297 -19.02 -2.46 -29.52
CA ASP A 297 -18.43 -3.71 -29.99
C ASP A 297 -19.48 -4.65 -30.61
N LEU A 298 -20.67 -4.74 -30.01
CA LEU A 298 -21.76 -5.58 -30.52
C LEU A 298 -22.45 -4.97 -31.75
N GLU A 299 -22.57 -3.65 -31.83
CA GLU A 299 -23.14 -2.97 -33.00
C GLU A 299 -22.23 -3.13 -34.23
N GLU A 300 -20.92 -2.91 -34.07
CA GLU A 300 -19.93 -3.09 -35.13
C GLU A 300 -19.88 -4.54 -35.66
N LYS A 301 -20.08 -5.52 -34.78
CA LYS A 301 -20.14 -6.95 -35.14
C LYS A 301 -21.51 -7.39 -35.68
N VAL A 302 -22.51 -6.50 -35.72
CA VAL A 302 -23.90 -6.83 -36.10
C VAL A 302 -24.50 -7.92 -35.19
N MET A 303 -24.16 -7.89 -33.91
CA MET A 303 -24.57 -8.84 -32.87
C MET A 303 -25.43 -8.22 -31.77
N LEU A 304 -25.70 -6.91 -31.83
CA LEU A 304 -26.51 -6.22 -30.84
C LEU A 304 -27.96 -6.70 -30.88
N SER A 305 -28.43 -7.26 -29.76
CA SER A 305 -29.81 -7.77 -29.63
C SER A 305 -30.67 -6.88 -28.73
N PRO A 306 -32.01 -6.83 -28.93
CA PRO A 306 -32.92 -6.13 -28.03
C PRO A 306 -32.86 -6.63 -26.58
N LYS A 307 -32.49 -7.90 -26.38
CA LYS A 307 -32.29 -8.49 -25.04
C LYS A 307 -31.12 -7.81 -24.31
N VAL A 308 -30.00 -7.58 -25.00
CA VAL A 308 -28.82 -6.89 -24.43
C VAL A 308 -29.18 -5.48 -24.00
N VAL A 309 -29.84 -4.71 -24.87
CA VAL A 309 -30.25 -3.32 -24.58
C VAL A 309 -31.14 -3.25 -23.34
N ARG A 310 -32.15 -4.14 -23.23
CA ARG A 310 -33.02 -4.22 -22.06
C ARG A 310 -32.28 -4.49 -20.75
N ILE A 311 -31.27 -5.37 -20.78
CA ILE A 311 -30.47 -5.68 -19.58
C ILE A 311 -29.64 -4.48 -19.15
N VAL A 312 -29.01 -3.79 -20.12
CA VAL A 312 -28.21 -2.60 -19.84
C VAL A 312 -29.06 -1.49 -19.20
N GLU A 313 -30.25 -1.25 -19.74
CA GLU A 313 -31.18 -0.19 -19.32
C GLU A 313 -31.99 -0.51 -18.05
N ASP A 314 -31.92 -1.73 -17.52
CA ASP A 314 -32.67 -2.09 -16.31
C ASP A 314 -31.97 -1.57 -15.05
N TYR A 315 -32.49 -0.49 -14.47
CA TYR A 315 -31.93 0.11 -13.25
C TYR A 315 -32.23 -0.66 -11.96
N ASN A 316 -33.05 -1.73 -12.01
CA ASN A 316 -33.32 -2.56 -10.84
C ASN A 316 -32.33 -3.72 -10.66
N LEU A 317 -31.56 -4.04 -11.70
CA LEU A 317 -30.54 -5.08 -11.65
C LEU A 317 -29.23 -4.53 -11.08
N SER A 318 -28.62 -5.28 -10.17
CA SER A 318 -27.24 -5.04 -9.72
C SER A 318 -26.23 -5.29 -10.84
N ASP A 319 -25.02 -4.73 -10.72
CA ASP A 319 -23.93 -4.96 -11.68
C ASP A 319 -23.62 -6.45 -11.88
N TYR A 320 -23.69 -7.25 -10.81
CA TYR A 320 -23.49 -8.69 -10.88
C TYR A 320 -24.60 -9.40 -11.66
N GLU A 321 -25.86 -9.06 -11.41
CA GLU A 321 -27.00 -9.63 -12.16
C GLU A 321 -26.90 -9.27 -13.64
N LYS A 322 -26.59 -8.00 -13.94
CA LYS A 322 -26.35 -7.55 -15.32
C LYS A 322 -25.20 -8.33 -15.96
N PHE A 323 -24.08 -8.52 -15.27
CA PHE A 323 -22.96 -9.29 -15.78
C PHE A 323 -23.36 -10.71 -16.17
N VAL A 324 -24.04 -11.43 -15.27
CA VAL A 324 -24.46 -12.82 -15.52
C VAL A 324 -25.44 -12.88 -16.70
N MET A 325 -26.45 -12.01 -16.71
CA MET A 325 -27.46 -11.98 -17.77
C MET A 325 -26.86 -11.57 -19.13
N LEU A 326 -25.94 -10.61 -19.16
CA LEU A 326 -25.23 -10.20 -20.37
C LEU A 326 -24.32 -11.31 -20.88
N LYS A 327 -23.63 -12.04 -19.99
CA LYS A 327 -22.76 -13.16 -20.36
C LYS A 327 -23.55 -14.28 -21.05
N GLU A 328 -24.81 -14.48 -20.65
CA GLU A 328 -25.73 -15.40 -21.31
C GLU A 328 -26.38 -14.83 -22.58
N ALA A 329 -26.46 -13.52 -22.71
CA ALA A 329 -27.13 -12.84 -23.83
C ALA A 329 -26.20 -12.58 -25.02
N ILE A 330 -24.88 -12.51 -24.81
CA ILE A 330 -23.90 -12.36 -25.88
C ILE A 330 -23.57 -13.73 -26.52
N PRO A 331 -23.14 -13.76 -27.80
CA PRO A 331 -22.75 -14.99 -28.48
C PRO A 331 -21.62 -15.75 -27.77
N ALA A 332 -21.62 -17.07 -27.91
CA ALA A 332 -20.57 -17.92 -27.33
C ALA A 332 -19.19 -17.57 -27.91
N GLY A 333 -18.20 -17.40 -27.03
CA GLY A 333 -16.83 -17.00 -27.39
C GLY A 333 -16.56 -15.50 -27.29
N GLU A 334 -17.60 -14.68 -27.15
CA GLU A 334 -17.44 -13.25 -26.88
C GLU A 334 -17.13 -12.98 -25.40
N THR A 335 -16.25 -12.02 -25.14
CA THR A 335 -15.90 -11.59 -23.79
C THR A 335 -16.62 -10.29 -23.46
N LEU A 336 -17.27 -10.23 -22.30
CA LEU A 336 -17.80 -8.95 -21.82
C LEU A 336 -16.66 -7.99 -21.52
N PRO A 337 -16.70 -6.75 -22.06
CA PRO A 337 -15.76 -5.74 -21.65
C PRO A 337 -16.13 -5.30 -20.24
N THR A 338 -15.30 -5.64 -19.26
CA THR A 338 -15.48 -5.16 -17.90
C THR A 338 -14.52 -4.02 -17.58
N MET A 339 -14.89 -3.21 -16.59
CA MET A 339 -14.12 -2.06 -16.16
C MET A 339 -14.13 -1.93 -14.64
N LEU A 340 -13.16 -1.21 -14.09
CA LEU A 340 -13.24 -0.71 -12.72
C LEU A 340 -14.20 0.49 -12.70
N PRO A 341 -15.02 0.63 -11.66
CA PRO A 341 -15.75 1.87 -11.42
C PRO A 341 -14.73 3.01 -11.24
N THR A 342 -15.08 4.21 -11.70
CA THR A 342 -14.25 5.39 -11.45
C THR A 342 -14.17 5.60 -9.95
N ALA A 343 -12.95 5.54 -9.40
CA ALA A 343 -12.67 5.74 -7.98
C ALA A 343 -13.02 7.15 -7.51
#